data_AF-A0A968MHH0-F1
#
_entry.id   AF-A0A968MHH0-F1
#
_cell.length_a   1.000
_cell.length_b   1.000
_cell.length_c   1.000
_cell.angle_alpha   90.00
_cell.angle_beta   90.00
_cell.angle_gamma   90.00
#
_symmetry.space_group_name_H-M   'P 1'
#
loop_
_entity.id
_entity.type
_entity.pdbx_description
1 polymer ?
#
loop_
_entity_poly.entity_id
_entity_poly.type
_entity_poly.pdbx_seq_one_letter_code
_entity_poly.pdbx_strand_id
1 'polypeptide(L)'
;MEIEVVAPGIGETALLEIDTNTVFQTIRGLGACFFEGSNENLFIEMGSSGLRTGYNSIEPVNDNDDPYVINMDAINQDAYDWETFRYLQENGVESVILSYWWLENWMMENLVTSTAYPTVYWNWTGNPWNKERNFHIDPLMYEEFAENVIATVKLFRKNNINLKGISIQNEPLLVQAYGGNYLDPIHYAEVLKVVGKRLDLEGMGDVLLFGPEQFTVESSTGFWDGLKSLNDAEIFDHLDVFAVHGYGDDGIQPGIPSNDDWIKYNQRAVEKDKELWMTENRTGL
;
A
#
# COMPACT_ATOMS: atom_id res chain seq x y z
N MET A 1 34.40 -32.97 41.60
CA MET A 1 33.69 -32.27 40.52
C MET A 1 33.18 -30.99 41.14
N GLU A 2 33.94 -29.91 40.99
CA GLU A 2 33.51 -28.58 41.44
C GLU A 2 32.57 -28.00 40.39
N ILE A 3 31.43 -27.48 40.86
CA ILE A 3 30.50 -26.74 40.02
C ILE A 3 30.93 -25.28 40.11
N GLU A 4 31.46 -24.75 39.01
CA GLU A 4 31.77 -23.34 38.87
C GLU A 4 30.47 -22.59 38.54
N VAL A 5 30.03 -21.73 39.46
CA VAL A 5 28.92 -20.80 39.21
C VAL A 5 29.52 -19.56 38.54
N VAL A 6 29.38 -19.47 37.22
CA VAL A 6 29.71 -18.26 36.47
C VAL A 6 28.60 -17.23 36.74
N ALA A 7 28.91 -16.22 37.55
CA ALA A 7 28.03 -15.05 37.67
C ALA A 7 28.01 -14.30 36.33
N PRO A 8 26.84 -13.87 35.82
CA PRO A 8 26.79 -13.05 34.62
C PRO A 8 27.62 -11.79 34.86
N GLY A 9 28.56 -11.50 33.95
CA GLY A 9 29.37 -10.29 34.02
C GLY A 9 28.47 -9.08 34.11
N ILE A 10 28.81 -8.15 35.02
CA ILE A 10 28.12 -6.86 35.14
C ILE A 10 28.27 -6.19 33.77
N GLY A 11 27.18 -6.09 33.01
CA GLY A 11 27.19 -5.54 31.66
C GLY A 11 27.78 -4.14 31.65
N GLU A 12 28.43 -3.77 30.53
CA GLU A 12 28.94 -2.43 30.32
C GLU A 12 27.81 -1.40 30.52
N THR A 13 28.09 -0.33 31.28
CA THR A 13 27.13 0.77 31.43
C THR A 13 27.19 1.64 30.18
N ALA A 14 26.10 1.69 29.42
CA ALA A 14 25.94 2.64 28.31
C ALA A 14 25.22 3.91 28.82
N LEU A 15 25.73 5.09 28.43
CA LEU A 15 25.04 6.36 28.65
C LEU A 15 24.23 6.71 27.40
N LEU A 16 22.94 6.97 27.57
CA LEU A 16 22.04 7.47 26.51
C LEU A 16 21.69 8.93 26.81
N GLU A 17 22.04 9.82 25.90
CA GLU A 17 21.65 11.23 25.95
C GLU A 17 20.55 11.51 24.90
N ILE A 18 19.49 12.22 25.31
CA ILE A 18 18.37 12.60 24.45
C ILE A 18 18.44 14.11 24.23
N ASP A 19 18.71 14.53 22.97
CA ASP A 19 18.65 15.94 22.59
C ASP A 19 17.26 16.28 22.06
N THR A 20 16.50 17.04 22.84
CA THR A 20 15.14 17.47 22.49
C THR A 20 15.11 18.63 21.48
N ASN A 21 16.25 19.21 21.11
CA ASN A 21 16.34 20.23 20.06
C ASN A 21 16.50 19.63 18.66
N THR A 22 16.90 18.36 18.57
CA THR A 22 16.98 17.64 17.30
C THR A 22 15.64 16.96 17.03
N VAL A 23 14.93 17.45 16.01
CA VAL A 23 13.61 16.95 15.61
C VAL A 23 13.73 16.23 14.26
N PHE A 24 13.10 15.05 14.17
CA PHE A 24 13.03 14.25 12.95
C PHE A 24 11.59 14.21 12.39
N GLN A 25 11.17 13.06 11.86
CA GLN A 25 9.84 12.88 11.28
C GLN A 25 8.71 12.96 12.32
N THR A 26 7.51 13.29 11.85
CA THR A 26 6.28 13.10 12.61
C THR A 26 5.83 11.64 12.46
N ILE A 27 5.52 10.97 13.58
CA ILE A 27 4.93 9.63 13.55
C ILE A 27 3.43 9.77 13.26
N ARG A 28 2.98 9.25 12.11
CA ARG A 28 1.58 9.29 11.68
C ARG A 28 0.72 8.22 12.37
N GLY A 29 1.31 7.08 12.66
CA GLY A 29 0.66 5.99 13.39
C GLY A 29 1.42 4.69 13.29
N LEU A 30 0.90 3.69 14.00
CA LEU A 30 1.35 2.30 13.95
C LEU A 30 0.11 1.41 13.89
N GLY A 31 0.21 0.29 13.17
CA GLY A 31 -0.92 -0.59 12.96
C GLY A 31 -0.55 -1.86 12.22
N ALA A 32 -1.58 -2.57 11.78
CA ALA A 32 -1.47 -3.78 11.00
C ALA A 32 -2.54 -3.83 9.89
N CYS A 33 -2.40 -4.79 8.99
CA CYS A 33 -3.45 -5.07 8.02
C CYS A 33 -4.65 -5.75 8.71
N PHE A 34 -5.85 -5.30 8.42
CA PHE A 34 -7.10 -5.84 8.95
C PHE A 34 -7.95 -6.41 7.82
N PHE A 35 -8.28 -7.68 7.99
CA PHE A 35 -9.19 -8.42 7.13
C PHE A 35 -10.41 -8.87 7.94
N GLU A 36 -11.51 -9.18 7.26
CA GLU A 36 -12.71 -9.73 7.91
C GLU A 36 -12.34 -10.94 8.79
N GLY A 37 -12.83 -10.94 10.04
CA GLY A 37 -12.51 -11.95 11.04
C GLY A 37 -11.18 -11.73 11.80
N SER A 38 -10.45 -10.64 11.53
CA SER A 38 -9.34 -10.21 12.39
C SER A 38 -9.85 -9.83 13.79
N ASN A 39 -9.02 -10.04 14.82
CA ASN A 39 -9.39 -9.71 16.19
C ASN A 39 -9.23 -8.21 16.47
N GLU A 40 -10.33 -7.47 16.44
CA GLU A 40 -10.42 -6.04 16.69
C GLU A 40 -9.90 -5.64 18.09
N ASN A 41 -10.06 -6.51 19.10
CA ASN A 41 -9.54 -6.22 20.44
C ASN A 41 -8.02 -6.25 20.47
N LEU A 42 -7.37 -7.08 19.64
CA LEU A 42 -5.91 -7.10 19.55
C LEU A 42 -5.37 -5.78 19.00
N PHE A 43 -6.05 -5.17 18.03
CA PHE A 43 -5.67 -3.86 17.49
C PHE A 43 -5.67 -2.78 18.57
N ILE A 44 -6.71 -2.77 19.40
CA ILE A 44 -6.87 -1.83 20.52
C ILE A 44 -5.83 -2.11 21.60
N GLU A 45 -5.63 -3.36 22.00
CA GLU A 45 -4.66 -3.76 23.03
C GLU A 45 -3.21 -3.43 22.64
N MET A 46 -2.87 -3.51 21.35
CA MET A 46 -1.57 -3.08 20.82
C MET A 46 -1.41 -1.55 20.77
N GLY A 47 -2.47 -0.78 21.01
CA GLY A 47 -2.47 0.67 20.89
C GLY A 47 -2.34 1.13 19.43
N SER A 48 -2.92 0.38 18.49
CA SER A 48 -2.88 0.74 17.07
C SER A 48 -3.59 2.07 16.85
N SER A 49 -2.95 2.97 16.11
CA SER A 49 -3.51 4.26 15.68
C SER A 49 -3.76 4.33 14.17
N GLY A 50 -3.31 3.31 13.44
CA GLY A 50 -3.57 3.13 12.01
C GLY A 50 -4.14 1.75 11.69
N LEU A 51 -4.89 1.67 10.61
CA LEU A 51 -5.42 0.46 10.01
C LEU A 51 -5.02 0.43 8.54
N ARG A 52 -4.50 -0.71 8.05
CA ARG A 52 -4.42 -0.95 6.60
C ARG A 52 -5.49 -1.96 6.21
N THR A 53 -6.15 -1.76 5.08
CA THR A 53 -7.11 -2.73 4.54
C THR A 53 -6.94 -2.87 3.03
N GLY A 54 -7.40 -4.01 2.50
CA GLY A 54 -7.46 -4.28 1.07
C GLY A 54 -8.67 -3.71 0.40
N TYR A 55 -8.51 -3.32 -0.86
CA TYR A 55 -9.64 -3.14 -1.75
C TYR A 55 -10.49 -4.41 -1.75
N ASN A 56 -11.73 -4.27 -1.30
CA ASN A 56 -12.78 -5.23 -1.53
C ASN A 56 -13.61 -4.76 -2.72
N SER A 57 -13.99 -5.69 -3.59
CA SER A 57 -14.78 -5.41 -4.80
C SER A 57 -16.03 -4.57 -4.48
N ILE A 58 -15.95 -3.27 -4.78
CA ILE A 58 -17.09 -2.35 -4.65
C ILE A 58 -17.92 -2.33 -5.94
N GLU A 59 -17.33 -2.75 -7.06
CA GLU A 59 -17.91 -2.64 -8.39
C GLU A 59 -17.61 -3.91 -9.23
N PRO A 60 -18.17 -5.06 -8.85
CA PRO A 60 -17.90 -6.33 -9.53
C PRO A 60 -18.32 -6.35 -11.00
N VAL A 61 -19.17 -5.41 -11.41
CA VAL A 61 -19.59 -5.14 -12.78
C VAL A 61 -19.60 -3.63 -12.97
N ASN A 62 -19.06 -3.16 -14.09
CA ASN A 62 -19.04 -1.75 -14.46
C ASN A 62 -20.43 -1.11 -14.25
N ASP A 63 -20.48 -0.03 -13.49
CA ASP A 63 -21.71 0.60 -13.07
C ASP A 63 -22.41 1.36 -14.22
N ASN A 64 -21.61 1.91 -15.15
CA ASN A 64 -22.02 2.56 -16.40
C ASN A 64 -20.82 2.78 -17.37
N ASP A 65 -21.06 3.34 -18.57
CA ASP A 65 -20.00 3.53 -19.60
C ASP A 65 -19.37 4.94 -19.60
N ASP A 66 -19.63 5.79 -18.60
CA ASP A 66 -19.09 7.14 -18.49
C ASP A 66 -18.25 7.30 -17.20
N PRO A 67 -16.89 7.32 -17.29
CA PRO A 67 -15.98 7.36 -16.14
C PRO A 67 -16.01 8.69 -15.36
N TYR A 68 -16.90 9.60 -15.76
CA TYR A 68 -17.13 10.86 -15.09
C TYR A 68 -18.44 10.88 -14.30
N VAL A 69 -19.21 9.80 -14.28
CA VAL A 69 -20.55 9.71 -13.68
C VAL A 69 -20.70 8.47 -12.81
N ILE A 70 -20.53 8.61 -11.49
CA ILE A 70 -20.70 7.49 -10.57
C ILE A 70 -22.16 7.19 -10.26
N ASN A 71 -22.60 5.97 -10.56
CA ASN A 71 -23.85 5.39 -10.10
C ASN A 71 -23.68 4.69 -8.74
N MET A 72 -23.71 5.49 -7.66
CA MET A 72 -23.58 5.00 -6.29
C MET A 72 -24.60 3.92 -5.88
N ASP A 73 -25.74 3.79 -6.56
CA ASP A 73 -26.73 2.75 -6.27
C ASP A 73 -26.35 1.36 -6.83
N ALA A 74 -25.45 1.32 -7.83
CA ALA A 74 -24.88 0.09 -8.37
C ALA A 74 -23.63 -0.38 -7.61
N ILE A 75 -22.99 0.50 -6.85
CA ILE A 75 -21.84 0.18 -5.99
C ILE A 75 -22.27 -0.72 -4.83
N ASN A 76 -21.52 -1.79 -4.59
CA ASN A 76 -21.66 -2.69 -3.45
C ASN A 76 -21.41 -1.92 -2.13
N GLN A 77 -22.51 -1.57 -1.47
CA GLN A 77 -22.49 -0.81 -0.22
C GLN A 77 -21.95 -1.60 0.97
N ASP A 78 -21.92 -2.94 0.87
CA ASP A 78 -21.51 -3.84 1.95
C ASP A 78 -20.12 -4.45 1.68
N ALA A 79 -19.32 -3.81 0.83
CA ALA A 79 -17.98 -4.29 0.49
C ALA A 79 -17.00 -4.33 1.68
N TYR A 80 -17.29 -3.63 2.78
CA TYR A 80 -16.45 -3.61 3.98
C TYR A 80 -17.27 -3.79 5.25
N ASP A 81 -16.61 -4.28 6.30
CA ASP A 81 -17.19 -4.31 7.64
C ASP A 81 -17.12 -2.91 8.28
N TRP A 82 -18.10 -2.08 7.92
CA TRP A 82 -18.18 -0.71 8.39
C TRP A 82 -18.42 -0.59 9.89
N GLU A 83 -19.05 -1.59 10.51
CA GLU A 83 -19.29 -1.59 11.95
C GLU A 83 -17.96 -1.74 12.70
N THR A 84 -17.13 -2.69 12.27
CA THR A 84 -15.81 -2.88 12.86
C THR A 84 -14.89 -1.68 12.64
N PHE A 85 -14.91 -1.06 11.44
CA PHE A 85 -14.10 0.15 11.21
C PHE A 85 -14.51 1.31 12.11
N ARG A 86 -15.82 1.52 12.33
CA ARG A 86 -16.31 2.53 13.28
C ARG A 86 -15.91 2.20 14.71
N TYR A 87 -16.05 0.94 15.12
CA TYR A 87 -15.63 0.49 16.45
C TYR A 87 -14.15 0.75 16.69
N LEU A 88 -13.28 0.43 15.74
CA LEU A 88 -11.85 0.71 15.84
C LEU A 88 -11.57 2.22 15.95
N GLN A 89 -12.24 3.04 15.14
CA GLN A 89 -12.12 4.51 15.21
C GLN A 89 -12.55 5.09 16.56
N GLU A 90 -13.67 4.62 17.11
CA GLU A 90 -14.15 5.02 18.43
C GLU A 90 -13.19 4.61 19.56
N ASN A 91 -12.31 3.64 19.30
CA ASN A 91 -11.32 3.11 20.24
C ASN A 91 -9.88 3.52 19.91
N GLY A 92 -9.68 4.59 19.14
CA GLY A 92 -8.37 5.24 18.98
C GLY A 92 -7.59 4.89 17.70
N VAL A 93 -8.18 4.10 16.79
CA VAL A 93 -7.62 3.94 15.44
C VAL A 93 -7.99 5.16 14.61
N GLU A 94 -7.07 6.12 14.51
CA GLU A 94 -7.37 7.43 13.93
C GLU A 94 -7.38 7.46 12.41
N SER A 95 -6.70 6.51 11.76
CA SER A 95 -6.50 6.53 10.31
C SER A 95 -6.69 5.17 9.67
N VAL A 96 -7.40 5.13 8.54
CA VAL A 96 -7.46 3.97 7.65
C VAL A 96 -6.69 4.30 6.38
N ILE A 97 -5.82 3.39 5.95
CA ILE A 97 -5.20 3.41 4.63
C ILE A 97 -5.66 2.19 3.84
N LEU A 98 -5.83 2.36 2.54
CA LEU A 98 -6.30 1.30 1.65
C LEU A 98 -5.31 1.08 0.52
N SER A 99 -5.01 -0.18 0.20
CA SER A 99 -4.28 -0.51 -1.02
C SER A 99 -5.14 -1.34 -1.97
N TYR A 100 -4.98 -1.16 -3.27
CA TYR A 100 -5.55 -2.05 -4.27
C TYR A 100 -4.61 -3.23 -4.48
N TRP A 101 -5.03 -4.45 -4.13
CA TRP A 101 -4.22 -5.66 -4.39
C TRP A 101 -4.51 -6.26 -5.77
N TRP A 102 -5.76 -6.17 -6.18
CA TRP A 102 -6.25 -6.60 -7.48
C TRP A 102 -7.33 -5.64 -7.95
N LEU A 103 -7.66 -5.76 -9.22
CA LEU A 103 -8.67 -4.98 -9.89
C LEU A 103 -9.73 -5.89 -10.49
N GLU A 104 -10.85 -5.28 -10.82
CA GLU A 104 -11.93 -6.00 -11.47
C GLU A 104 -11.51 -6.41 -12.87
N ASN A 105 -11.87 -7.63 -13.25
CA ASN A 105 -11.37 -8.20 -14.49
C ASN A 105 -11.81 -7.40 -15.72
N TRP A 106 -12.95 -6.73 -15.68
CA TRP A 106 -13.45 -5.92 -16.79
C TRP A 106 -12.58 -4.68 -17.07
N MET A 107 -11.72 -4.26 -16.12
CA MET A 107 -10.72 -3.21 -16.32
C MET A 107 -9.39 -3.73 -16.89
N MET A 108 -9.19 -5.05 -16.91
CA MET A 108 -7.90 -5.68 -17.20
C MET A 108 -7.80 -6.10 -18.68
N GLU A 109 -6.64 -5.90 -19.31
CA GLU A 109 -6.40 -6.28 -20.71
C GLU A 109 -6.65 -7.77 -20.99
N ASN A 110 -6.48 -8.64 -19.98
CA ASN A 110 -6.67 -10.09 -20.11
C ASN A 110 -8.02 -10.61 -19.59
N LEU A 111 -8.85 -9.76 -18.98
CA LEU A 111 -10.17 -10.12 -18.45
C LEU A 111 -10.18 -11.24 -17.39
N VAL A 112 -9.07 -11.47 -16.68
CA VAL A 112 -8.93 -12.55 -15.68
C VAL A 112 -9.12 -12.03 -14.24
N THR A 113 -9.98 -12.67 -13.45
CA THR A 113 -10.26 -12.34 -12.02
C THR A 113 -9.27 -12.95 -11.03
N SER A 114 -8.56 -14.01 -11.42
CA SER A 114 -7.62 -14.74 -10.58
C SER A 114 -6.57 -15.38 -11.46
N THR A 115 -5.28 -15.19 -11.13
CA THR A 115 -4.21 -15.82 -11.90
C THR A 115 -4.08 -17.34 -11.63
N ALA A 116 -5.10 -17.97 -11.04
CA ALA A 116 -5.31 -19.42 -10.93
C ALA A 116 -5.41 -20.15 -12.29
N TYR A 117 -4.81 -19.62 -13.34
CA TYR A 117 -4.20 -20.44 -14.36
C TYR A 117 -3.21 -21.41 -13.67
N PRO A 118 -3.29 -22.73 -13.94
CA PRO A 118 -2.44 -23.74 -13.30
C PRO A 118 -0.93 -23.61 -13.61
N THR A 119 -0.50 -22.52 -14.26
CA THR A 119 0.89 -22.23 -14.64
C THR A 119 1.48 -20.97 -13.99
N VAL A 120 0.72 -20.18 -13.20
CA VAL A 120 1.23 -18.96 -12.52
C VAL A 120 1.65 -19.28 -11.07
N TYR A 121 1.98 -20.54 -10.78
CA TYR A 121 2.53 -20.92 -9.48
C TYR A 121 3.83 -20.15 -9.24
N TRP A 122 3.76 -19.18 -8.32
CA TRP A 122 4.91 -18.55 -7.66
C TRP A 122 5.88 -17.82 -8.60
N ASN A 123 5.35 -16.98 -9.49
CA ASN A 123 6.19 -16.23 -10.40
C ASN A 123 6.73 -14.96 -9.73
N TRP A 124 7.83 -15.13 -8.99
CA TRP A 124 8.63 -14.05 -8.43
C TRP A 124 8.97 -13.00 -9.50
N THR A 125 8.97 -11.74 -9.08
CA THR A 125 9.22 -10.52 -9.88
C THR A 125 10.32 -10.72 -10.92
N GLY A 126 10.09 -10.28 -12.17
CA GLY A 126 11.10 -10.30 -13.23
C GLY A 126 10.93 -11.39 -14.28
N ASN A 127 9.86 -12.19 -14.20
CA ASN A 127 9.61 -13.16 -15.24
C ASN A 127 9.08 -12.48 -16.53
N PRO A 128 9.76 -12.61 -17.69
CA PRO A 128 9.23 -12.11 -18.98
C PRO A 128 7.81 -12.63 -19.28
N TRP A 129 7.43 -13.78 -18.72
CA TRP A 129 6.08 -14.35 -18.83
C TRP A 129 4.97 -13.46 -18.26
N ASN A 130 5.25 -12.56 -17.29
CA ASN A 130 4.23 -11.66 -16.74
C ASN A 130 3.92 -10.50 -17.70
N LYS A 131 4.93 -10.01 -18.43
CA LYS A 131 4.80 -8.95 -19.44
C LYS A 131 4.03 -9.43 -20.68
N GLU A 132 4.13 -10.72 -21.00
CA GLU A 132 3.51 -11.33 -22.19
C GLU A 132 2.03 -11.71 -22.00
N ARG A 133 1.48 -11.57 -20.77
CA ARG A 133 0.13 -12.03 -20.43
C ARG A 133 -0.87 -10.91 -20.10
N ASN A 134 -0.51 -9.66 -20.39
CA ASN A 134 -1.41 -8.51 -20.32
C ASN A 134 -2.11 -8.41 -18.94
N PHE A 135 -1.33 -8.53 -17.86
CA PHE A 135 -1.82 -8.33 -16.49
C PHE A 135 -1.89 -6.85 -16.10
N HIS A 136 -1.93 -5.94 -17.08
CA HIS A 136 -2.10 -4.51 -16.86
C HIS A 136 -3.59 -4.14 -16.89
N ILE A 137 -3.89 -3.00 -16.29
CA ILE A 137 -5.13 -2.28 -16.58
C ILE A 137 -5.10 -1.92 -18.06
N ASP A 138 -6.19 -2.15 -18.79
CA ASP A 138 -6.33 -1.66 -20.15
C ASP A 138 -6.23 -0.12 -20.14
N PRO A 139 -5.34 0.51 -20.93
CA PRO A 139 -5.24 1.97 -20.97
C PRO A 139 -6.58 2.70 -21.23
N LEU A 140 -7.54 2.05 -21.88
CA LEU A 140 -8.89 2.59 -22.08
C LEU A 140 -9.71 2.66 -20.78
N MET A 141 -9.30 1.93 -19.74
CA MET A 141 -9.98 1.80 -18.45
C MET A 141 -9.30 2.62 -17.35
N TYR A 142 -8.31 3.46 -17.65
CA TYR A 142 -7.63 4.27 -16.62
C TYR A 142 -8.58 5.28 -15.96
N GLU A 143 -9.46 5.90 -16.74
CA GLU A 143 -10.46 6.82 -16.21
C GLU A 143 -11.54 6.07 -15.41
N GLU A 144 -11.96 4.88 -15.85
CA GLU A 144 -12.88 4.00 -15.08
C GLU A 144 -12.26 3.56 -13.75
N PHE A 145 -10.97 3.22 -13.76
CA PHE A 145 -10.27 2.91 -12.52
C PHE A 145 -10.18 4.14 -11.60
N ALA A 146 -9.95 5.33 -12.15
CA ALA A 146 -9.99 6.54 -11.35
C ALA A 146 -11.40 6.80 -10.78
N GLU A 147 -12.45 6.56 -11.55
CA GLU A 147 -13.83 6.58 -11.05
C GLU A 147 -14.00 5.64 -9.85
N ASN A 148 -13.54 4.40 -9.95
CA ASN A 148 -13.64 3.41 -8.88
C ASN A 148 -12.91 3.84 -7.60
N VAL A 149 -11.75 4.49 -7.74
CA VAL A 149 -11.03 5.11 -6.61
C VAL A 149 -11.88 6.22 -5.97
N ILE A 150 -12.50 7.09 -6.76
CA ILE A 150 -13.40 8.14 -6.24
C ILE A 150 -14.63 7.54 -5.56
N ALA A 151 -15.24 6.50 -6.15
CA ALA A 151 -16.37 5.79 -5.58
C ALA A 151 -16.01 5.17 -4.22
N THR A 152 -14.80 4.60 -4.10
CA THR A 152 -14.25 4.10 -2.83
C THR A 152 -14.15 5.22 -1.80
N VAL A 153 -13.57 6.38 -2.13
CA VAL A 153 -13.50 7.53 -1.20
C VAL A 153 -14.90 7.97 -0.78
N LYS A 154 -15.85 8.08 -1.71
CA LYS A 154 -17.25 8.45 -1.43
C LYS A 154 -17.91 7.43 -0.48
N LEU A 155 -17.65 6.14 -0.67
CA LEU A 155 -18.20 5.06 0.13
C LEU A 155 -17.64 5.08 1.57
N PHE A 156 -16.34 5.29 1.75
CA PHE A 156 -15.73 5.47 3.08
C PHE A 156 -16.30 6.69 3.81
N ARG A 157 -16.40 7.84 3.12
CA ARG A 157 -17.00 9.06 3.67
C ARG A 157 -18.45 8.89 4.06
N LYS A 158 -19.26 8.23 3.21
CA LYS A 158 -20.67 7.91 3.49
C LYS A 158 -20.82 7.10 4.78
N ASN A 159 -19.85 6.24 5.09
CA ASN A 159 -19.83 5.41 6.29
C ASN A 159 -19.11 6.05 7.49
N ASN A 160 -18.72 7.31 7.40
CA ASN A 160 -17.99 8.07 8.42
C ASN A 160 -16.64 7.44 8.80
N ILE A 161 -15.98 6.81 7.84
CA ILE A 161 -14.65 6.22 8.03
C ILE A 161 -13.57 7.22 7.62
N ASN A 162 -12.56 7.41 8.46
CA ASN A 162 -11.46 8.32 8.18
C ASN A 162 -10.41 7.67 7.26
N LEU A 163 -10.71 7.65 5.97
CA LEU A 163 -9.78 7.19 4.95
C LEU A 163 -8.68 8.24 4.74
N LYS A 164 -7.49 7.96 5.28
CA LYS A 164 -6.34 8.85 5.28
C LYS A 164 -5.56 8.79 3.97
N GLY A 165 -5.52 7.64 3.32
CA GLY A 165 -4.81 7.50 2.05
C GLY A 165 -5.17 6.23 1.30
N ILE A 166 -4.87 6.25 0.01
CA ILE A 166 -5.07 5.17 -0.93
C ILE A 166 -3.78 4.91 -1.72
N SER A 167 -3.44 3.65 -1.91
CA SER A 167 -2.44 3.21 -2.87
C SER A 167 -3.14 2.54 -4.04
N ILE A 168 -2.84 3.01 -5.25
CA ILE A 168 -3.40 2.48 -6.49
C ILE A 168 -2.94 1.04 -6.79
N GLN A 169 -1.90 0.56 -6.10
CA GLN A 169 -1.43 -0.82 -6.23
C GLN A 169 -0.53 -1.26 -5.07
N ASN A 170 -0.85 -2.42 -4.50
CA ASN A 170 0.05 -3.20 -3.66
C ASN A 170 1.06 -3.94 -4.54
N GLU A 171 2.36 -3.79 -4.26
CA GLU A 171 3.45 -4.56 -4.88
C GLU A 171 3.36 -4.65 -6.41
N PRO A 172 3.47 -3.52 -7.12
CA PRO A 172 3.08 -3.39 -8.52
C PRO A 172 3.87 -4.27 -9.50
N LEU A 173 5.01 -4.83 -9.10
CA LEU A 173 5.75 -5.80 -9.93
C LEU A 173 5.41 -7.26 -9.63
N LEU A 174 4.59 -7.52 -8.61
CA LEU A 174 4.29 -8.86 -8.14
C LEU A 174 2.96 -9.36 -8.70
N VAL A 175 3.01 -10.54 -9.33
CA VAL A 175 1.82 -11.25 -9.82
C VAL A 175 1.66 -12.54 -9.04
N GLN A 176 0.58 -12.68 -8.27
CA GLN A 176 0.32 -13.84 -7.41
C GLN A 176 -0.89 -14.65 -7.87
N ALA A 177 -0.86 -15.96 -7.54
CA ALA A 177 -1.87 -16.95 -7.92
C ALA A 177 -3.30 -16.58 -7.48
N TYR A 178 -3.43 -15.83 -6.38
CA TYR A 178 -4.72 -15.43 -5.80
C TYR A 178 -5.23 -14.07 -6.30
N GLY A 179 -4.58 -13.48 -7.30
CA GLY A 179 -4.89 -12.15 -7.80
C GLY A 179 -3.67 -11.25 -7.75
N GLY A 180 -3.64 -10.24 -8.61
CA GLY A 180 -2.54 -9.30 -8.73
C GLY A 180 -2.43 -8.78 -10.16
N ASN A 181 -2.49 -7.47 -10.30
CA ASN A 181 -2.16 -6.78 -11.53
C ASN A 181 -0.68 -6.38 -11.53
N TYR A 182 -0.09 -6.42 -12.71
CA TYR A 182 1.25 -5.94 -12.94
C TYR A 182 1.14 -4.49 -13.43
N LEU A 183 1.83 -3.57 -12.76
CA LEU A 183 1.96 -2.18 -13.18
C LEU A 183 3.44 -1.83 -13.15
N ASP A 184 4.12 -1.95 -14.29
CA ASP A 184 5.48 -1.43 -14.39
C ASP A 184 5.51 0.10 -14.18
N PRO A 185 6.69 0.72 -14.00
CA PRO A 185 6.78 2.14 -13.72
C PRO A 185 6.07 3.04 -14.74
N ILE A 186 5.95 2.64 -16.01
CA ILE A 186 5.27 3.44 -17.03
C ILE A 186 3.76 3.43 -16.76
N HIS A 187 3.17 2.24 -16.66
CA HIS A 187 1.73 2.11 -16.43
C HIS A 187 1.33 2.65 -15.06
N TYR A 188 2.13 2.42 -14.02
CA TYR A 188 1.91 2.99 -12.70
C TYR A 188 1.88 4.53 -12.74
N ALA A 189 2.83 5.15 -13.44
CA ALA A 189 2.88 6.61 -13.58
C ALA A 189 1.66 7.17 -14.33
N GLU A 190 1.21 6.51 -15.39
CA GLU A 190 0.03 6.96 -16.15
C GLU A 190 -1.24 6.86 -15.31
N VAL A 191 -1.46 5.73 -14.65
CA VAL A 191 -2.62 5.51 -13.79
C VAL A 191 -2.61 6.48 -12.60
N LEU A 192 -1.47 6.65 -11.93
CA LEU A 192 -1.33 7.57 -10.80
C LEU A 192 -1.72 9.00 -11.17
N LYS A 193 -1.29 9.47 -12.34
CA LYS A 193 -1.63 10.83 -12.81
C LYS A 193 -3.12 10.99 -13.09
N VAL A 194 -3.77 9.97 -13.67
CA VAL A 194 -5.21 10.00 -13.92
C VAL A 194 -5.97 10.05 -12.59
N VAL A 195 -5.64 9.16 -11.65
CA VAL A 195 -6.25 9.10 -10.32
C VAL A 195 -6.03 10.40 -9.53
N GLY A 196 -4.79 10.90 -9.50
CA GLY A 196 -4.44 12.14 -8.80
C GLY A 196 -5.21 13.35 -9.32
N LYS A 197 -5.28 13.53 -10.65
CA LYS A 197 -6.09 14.58 -11.28
C LYS A 197 -7.57 14.44 -10.94
N ARG A 198 -8.10 13.21 -10.91
CA ARG A 198 -9.50 12.97 -10.59
C ARG A 198 -9.81 13.33 -9.13
N LEU A 199 -8.94 13.00 -8.19
CA LEU A 199 -9.07 13.41 -6.77
C LEU A 199 -9.08 14.93 -6.63
N ASP A 200 -8.18 15.64 -7.32
CA ASP A 200 -8.14 17.11 -7.30
C ASP A 200 -9.43 17.72 -7.85
N LEU A 201 -9.91 17.22 -9.00
CA LEU A 201 -11.14 17.68 -9.65
C LEU A 201 -12.39 17.47 -8.80
N GLU A 202 -12.44 16.37 -8.06
CA GLU A 202 -13.55 16.03 -7.16
C GLU A 202 -13.43 16.69 -5.77
N GLY A 203 -12.38 17.49 -5.53
CA GLY A 203 -12.14 18.17 -4.25
C GLY A 203 -11.80 17.22 -3.10
N MET A 204 -11.03 16.16 -3.40
CA MET A 204 -10.68 15.08 -2.47
C MET A 204 -9.19 15.05 -2.10
N GLY A 205 -8.47 16.17 -2.27
CA GLY A 205 -7.04 16.28 -1.95
C GLY A 205 -6.67 16.12 -0.47
N ASP A 206 -7.64 15.88 0.42
CA ASP A 206 -7.41 15.46 1.80
C ASP A 206 -7.07 13.97 1.94
N VAL A 207 -7.38 13.15 0.93
CA VAL A 207 -7.01 11.72 0.86
C VAL A 207 -5.67 11.59 0.15
N LEU A 208 -4.67 11.09 0.86
CA LEU A 208 -3.30 10.99 0.34
C LEU A 208 -3.16 9.83 -0.66
N LEU A 209 -2.44 10.06 -1.75
CA LEU A 209 -1.94 8.97 -2.60
C LEU A 209 -0.58 8.50 -2.09
N PHE A 210 -0.52 7.23 -1.64
CA PHE A 210 0.72 6.61 -1.19
C PHE A 210 1.16 5.46 -2.09
N GLY A 211 2.47 5.23 -2.20
CA GLY A 211 2.97 4.18 -3.09
C GLY A 211 4.48 4.25 -3.33
N PRO A 212 5.04 3.34 -4.13
CA PRO A 212 4.40 2.28 -4.90
C PRO A 212 4.27 0.97 -4.12
N GLU A 213 4.63 0.90 -2.83
CA GLU A 213 4.49 -0.32 -2.02
C GLU A 213 5.31 -1.52 -2.54
N GLN A 214 6.42 -1.26 -3.23
CA GLN A 214 7.27 -2.32 -3.78
C GLN A 214 8.33 -2.80 -2.76
N PHE A 215 8.67 -4.08 -2.79
CA PHE A 215 9.59 -4.68 -1.80
C PHE A 215 10.75 -5.52 -2.33
N THR A 216 10.76 -6.01 -3.58
CA THR A 216 11.68 -7.12 -3.91
C THR A 216 13.15 -6.70 -4.06
N VAL A 217 14.06 -7.66 -3.85
CA VAL A 217 15.53 -7.51 -3.76
C VAL A 217 16.17 -6.91 -5.02
N GLU A 218 15.59 -7.17 -6.20
CA GLU A 218 16.07 -6.59 -7.47
C GLU A 218 15.43 -5.21 -7.78
N SER A 219 14.42 -4.78 -7.02
CA SER A 219 13.45 -3.78 -7.49
C SER A 219 13.00 -2.73 -6.48
N SER A 220 13.39 -2.83 -5.21
CA SER A 220 12.97 -1.87 -4.21
C SER A 220 13.46 -0.47 -4.61
N THR A 221 14.74 -0.32 -4.99
CA THR A 221 15.26 0.89 -5.66
C THR A 221 14.90 0.96 -7.14
N GLY A 222 14.84 -0.18 -7.84
CA GLY A 222 14.64 -0.25 -9.28
C GLY A 222 13.30 0.28 -9.76
N PHE A 223 12.21 0.11 -9.01
CA PHE A 223 10.92 0.68 -9.37
C PHE A 223 10.97 2.22 -9.35
N TRP A 224 11.58 2.78 -8.30
CA TRP A 224 11.78 4.22 -8.19
C TRP A 224 12.72 4.77 -9.25
N ASP A 225 13.80 4.06 -9.54
CA ASP A 225 14.71 4.45 -10.62
C ASP A 225 13.99 4.37 -11.97
N GLY A 226 13.08 3.42 -12.14
CA GLY A 226 12.13 3.35 -13.24
C GLY A 226 11.25 4.59 -13.35
N LEU A 227 10.53 4.97 -12.28
CA LEU A 227 9.72 6.19 -12.25
C LEU A 227 10.56 7.45 -12.53
N LYS A 228 11.74 7.56 -11.91
CA LYS A 228 12.66 8.69 -12.10
C LYS A 228 13.18 8.76 -13.55
N SER A 229 13.40 7.62 -14.19
CA SER A 229 13.88 7.55 -15.58
C SER A 229 12.86 8.09 -16.59
N LEU A 230 11.57 8.16 -16.23
CA LEU A 230 10.54 8.78 -17.06
C LEU A 230 10.72 10.30 -17.18
N ASN A 231 11.48 10.91 -16.25
CA ASN A 231 11.74 12.34 -16.20
C ASN A 231 10.44 13.18 -16.25
N ASP A 232 9.40 12.67 -15.60
CA ASP A 232 8.09 13.30 -15.50
C ASP A 232 7.86 13.76 -14.05
N ALA A 233 7.87 15.07 -13.84
CA ALA A 233 7.71 15.65 -12.52
C ALA A 233 6.27 15.50 -11.99
N GLU A 234 5.28 15.42 -12.88
CA GLU A 234 3.85 15.35 -12.55
C GLU A 234 3.51 14.10 -11.72
N ILE A 235 4.28 13.02 -11.90
CA ILE A 235 4.16 11.79 -11.09
C ILE A 235 4.27 12.11 -9.60
N PHE A 236 5.25 12.92 -9.21
CA PHE A 236 5.53 13.24 -7.81
C PHE A 236 4.67 14.39 -7.28
N ASP A 237 4.00 15.13 -8.17
CA ASP A 237 2.99 16.10 -7.77
C ASP A 237 1.74 15.39 -7.25
N HIS A 238 1.41 14.21 -7.82
CA HIS A 238 0.28 13.38 -7.40
C HIS A 238 0.63 12.28 -6.38
N LEU A 239 1.91 12.03 -6.07
CA LEU A 239 2.32 11.09 -5.04
C LEU A 239 2.61 11.82 -3.73
N ASP A 240 1.77 11.67 -2.72
CA ASP A 240 1.90 12.38 -1.44
C ASP A 240 2.88 11.71 -0.47
N VAL A 241 2.94 10.38 -0.53
CA VAL A 241 3.70 9.57 0.43
C VAL A 241 4.43 8.46 -0.28
N PHE A 242 5.70 8.28 0.06
CA PHE A 242 6.50 7.18 -0.42
C PHE A 242 6.25 5.97 0.48
N ALA A 243 5.87 4.84 -0.11
CA ALA A 243 5.55 3.62 0.61
C ALA A 243 6.38 2.43 0.12
N VAL A 244 6.82 1.62 1.08
CA VAL A 244 7.70 0.46 0.87
C VAL A 244 7.35 -0.63 1.88
N HIS A 245 7.47 -1.90 1.51
CA HIS A 245 7.32 -3.01 2.46
C HIS A 245 8.67 -3.43 3.03
N GLY A 246 8.67 -3.95 4.27
CA GLY A 246 9.86 -4.26 5.06
C GLY A 246 10.06 -5.74 5.38
N TYR A 247 9.72 -6.66 4.47
CA TYR A 247 9.73 -8.10 4.74
C TYR A 247 11.06 -8.66 5.20
N GLY A 248 11.05 -9.53 6.21
CA GLY A 248 12.26 -10.22 6.67
C GLY A 248 11.99 -11.61 7.20
N ASP A 249 13.06 -12.37 7.42
CA ASP A 249 12.95 -13.78 7.80
C ASP A 249 12.71 -13.99 9.30
N ASP A 250 13.30 -13.14 10.15
CA ASP A 250 13.39 -13.38 11.59
C ASP A 250 12.74 -12.30 12.47
N GLY A 251 12.35 -11.15 11.88
CA GLY A 251 11.81 -10.01 12.62
C GLY A 251 12.83 -9.31 13.53
N ILE A 252 14.12 -9.65 13.43
CA ILE A 252 15.22 -9.10 14.23
C ILE A 252 16.16 -8.31 13.33
N GLN A 253 16.56 -8.90 12.20
CA GLN A 253 17.40 -8.23 11.22
C GLN A 253 16.54 -7.37 10.29
N PRO A 254 17.08 -6.25 9.79
CA PRO A 254 16.47 -5.56 8.66
C PRO A 254 16.39 -6.58 7.51
N GLY A 255 15.17 -6.87 7.09
CA GLY A 255 14.93 -7.74 5.94
C GLY A 255 15.22 -7.01 4.64
N ILE A 256 14.23 -6.95 3.77
CA ILE A 256 14.26 -6.22 2.51
C ILE A 256 13.22 -5.11 2.65
N PRO A 257 13.61 -3.83 2.55
CA PRO A 257 14.96 -3.34 2.25
C PRO A 257 15.98 -3.45 3.41
N SER A 258 17.26 -3.51 3.06
CA SER A 258 18.37 -3.43 4.01
C SER A 258 18.43 -2.05 4.70
N ASN A 259 19.23 -1.90 5.77
CA ASN A 259 19.44 -0.61 6.43
C ASN A 259 19.91 0.50 5.45
N ASP A 260 20.84 0.18 4.56
CA ASP A 260 21.36 1.14 3.57
C ASP A 260 20.27 1.54 2.56
N ASP A 261 19.38 0.61 2.23
CA ASP A 261 18.27 0.88 1.32
C ASP A 261 17.18 1.73 1.99
N TRP A 262 16.87 1.49 3.28
CA TRP A 262 16.02 2.40 4.07
C TRP A 262 16.55 3.83 4.09
N ILE A 263 17.88 4.01 4.21
CA ILE A 263 18.51 5.34 4.12
C ILE A 263 18.27 5.97 2.73
N LYS A 264 18.45 5.21 1.65
CA LYS A 264 18.19 5.70 0.28
C LYS A 264 16.72 6.06 0.06
N TYR A 265 15.79 5.28 0.60
CA TYR A 265 14.37 5.60 0.53
C TYR A 265 14.04 6.90 1.24
N ASN A 266 14.55 7.08 2.45
CA ASN A 266 14.36 8.31 3.20
C ASN A 266 14.96 9.50 2.45
N GLN A 267 16.15 9.36 1.87
CA GLN A 267 16.77 10.40 1.05
C GLN A 267 15.89 10.77 -0.15
N ARG A 268 15.32 9.81 -0.87
CA ARG A 268 14.42 10.05 -2.01
C ARG A 268 13.12 10.75 -1.61
N ALA A 269 12.52 10.33 -0.50
CA ALA A 269 11.32 10.97 0.02
C ALA A 269 11.61 12.43 0.40
N VAL A 270 12.71 12.67 1.13
CA VAL A 270 13.16 14.03 1.52
C VAL A 270 13.52 14.89 0.31
N GLU A 271 14.19 14.33 -0.72
CA GLU A 271 14.49 15.04 -1.97
C GLU A 271 13.23 15.56 -2.69
N LYS A 272 12.08 14.95 -2.43
CA LYS A 272 10.78 15.30 -3.00
C LYS A 272 9.84 16.01 -2.01
N ASP A 273 10.31 16.31 -0.81
CA ASP A 273 9.50 16.86 0.29
C ASP A 273 8.29 15.98 0.63
N LYS A 274 8.51 14.67 0.69
CA LYS A 274 7.49 13.65 0.95
C LYS A 274 7.80 12.84 2.21
N GLU A 275 6.76 12.24 2.77
CA GLU A 275 6.88 11.28 3.86
C GLU A 275 7.29 9.90 3.36
N LEU A 276 7.87 9.08 4.23
CA LEU A 276 8.16 7.67 3.98
C LEU A 276 7.39 6.80 4.97
N TRP A 277 6.55 5.89 4.47
CA TRP A 277 5.78 4.94 5.26
C TRP A 277 6.21 3.49 4.98
N MET A 278 6.28 2.68 6.03
CA MET A 278 6.34 1.23 5.90
C MET A 278 4.92 0.68 5.97
N THR A 279 4.40 0.17 4.85
CA THR A 279 2.96 -0.20 4.74
C THR A 279 2.70 -1.70 4.86
N GLU A 280 3.73 -2.54 4.77
CA GLU A 280 3.62 -3.97 5.06
C GLU A 280 4.92 -4.55 5.62
N ASN A 281 4.77 -5.54 6.51
CA ASN A 281 5.84 -6.41 6.96
C ASN A 281 5.24 -7.76 7.40
N ARG A 282 6.00 -8.84 7.27
CA ARG A 282 5.75 -10.15 7.89
C ARG A 282 7.07 -10.86 8.16
N THR A 283 7.05 -11.74 9.16
CA THR A 283 8.10 -12.73 9.41
C THR A 283 7.73 -14.08 8.78
N GLY A 284 8.71 -14.80 8.24
CA GLY A 284 8.52 -16.17 7.72
C GLY A 284 7.96 -16.23 6.29
N LEU A 285 8.77 -15.78 5.32
CA LEU A 285 8.47 -15.95 3.89
C LEU A 285 8.44 -17.41 3.45
#